data_AF-S0G546-F1
#
_entry.id   AF-S0G546-F1
#
_cell.length_a   1.000
_cell.length_b   1.000
_cell.length_c   1.000
_cell.angle_alpha   90.00
_cell.angle_beta   90.00
_cell.angle_gamma   90.00
#
_symmetry.space_group_name_H-M   'P 1'
#
loop_
_entity.id
_entity.type
_entity.pdbx_description
1 polymer ?
#
loop_
_entity_poly.entity_id
_entity_poly.type
_entity_poly.pdbx_seq_one_letter_code
_entity_poly.pdbx_strand_id
1 'polypeptide(L)'
;MKGKNLYQALSEEFENDIEYKIEYKILEITEQICSVMKERQITRAELSRKLGTSKTAVTKMLDGSTNFTLRRLIKIADALEKEFDIHLTRDPGEGLI
;
A
#
# COMPACT_ATOMS: atom_id res chain seq x y z
N MET A 1 14.62 -24.47 7.06
CA MET A 1 14.05 -23.42 7.95
C MET A 1 14.71 -22.10 7.59
N LYS A 2 14.01 -21.18 6.92
CA LYS A 2 14.50 -19.79 6.82
C LYS A 2 14.24 -19.14 8.18
N GLY A 3 15.31 -18.74 8.87
CA GLY A 3 15.19 -18.00 10.13
C GLY A 3 14.36 -16.75 9.91
N LYS A 4 13.56 -16.38 10.93
CA LYS A 4 12.77 -15.14 10.90
C LYS A 4 13.70 -14.00 10.51
N ASN A 5 13.37 -13.29 9.44
CA ASN A 5 14.11 -12.08 9.10
C ASN A 5 13.80 -10.99 10.13
N LEU A 6 14.67 -9.99 10.24
CA LEU A 6 14.52 -8.89 11.19
C LEU A 6 13.11 -8.25 11.13
N TYR A 7 12.52 -8.21 9.94
CA TYR A 7 11.16 -7.73 9.71
C TYR A 7 10.09 -8.58 10.39
N GLN A 8 10.17 -9.91 10.31
CA GLN A 8 9.24 -10.81 11.00
C GLN A 8 9.37 -10.72 12.52
N ALA A 9 10.58 -10.55 13.05
CA ALA A 9 10.79 -10.42 14.49
C ALA A 9 10.26 -9.09 15.04
N LEU A 10 10.50 -7.98 14.34
CA LEU A 10 9.96 -6.66 14.72
C LEU A 10 8.43 -6.60 14.56
N SER A 11 7.88 -7.29 13.55
CA SER A 11 6.43 -7.38 13.33
C SER A 11 5.68 -8.02 14.49
N GLU A 12 6.29 -8.97 15.21
CA GLU A 12 5.64 -9.68 16.33
C GLU A 12 5.65 -8.85 17.62
N GLU A 13 6.66 -7.98 17.81
CA GLU A 13 6.79 -7.14 19.01
C GLU A 13 5.92 -5.88 18.94
N PHE A 14 5.67 -5.36 17.74
CA PHE A 14 4.82 -4.19 17.48
C PHE A 14 3.49 -4.53 16.81
N GLU A 15 3.09 -5.82 16.78
CA GLU A 15 1.87 -6.27 16.09
C GLU A 15 0.59 -5.60 16.61
N ASN A 16 0.64 -4.99 17.80
CA ASN A 16 -0.47 -4.23 18.39
C ASN A 16 -0.33 -2.71 18.29
N ASP A 17 0.79 -2.20 17.78
CA ASP A 17 0.99 -0.76 17.59
C ASP A 17 0.21 -0.29 16.34
N ILE A 18 -0.66 0.69 16.54
CA ILE A 18 -1.50 1.26 15.49
C ILE A 18 -0.63 1.92 14.41
N GLU A 19 0.46 2.59 14.79
CA GLU A 19 1.33 3.27 13.83
C GLU A 19 2.06 2.26 12.95
N TYR A 20 2.53 1.15 13.55
CA TYR A 20 3.12 0.05 12.80
C TYR A 20 2.13 -0.54 11.78
N LYS A 21 0.87 -0.76 12.18
CA LYS A 21 -0.19 -1.24 11.29
C LYS A 21 -0.45 -0.27 10.14
N ILE A 22 -0.46 1.03 10.41
CA ILE A 22 -0.65 2.08 9.40
C ILE A 22 0.49 2.05 8.38
N GLU A 23 1.74 2.11 8.84
CA GLU A 23 2.93 2.11 7.99
C GLU A 23 3.01 0.82 7.15
N TYR A 24 2.70 -0.32 7.75
CA TYR A 24 2.62 -1.60 7.03
C TYR A 24 1.59 -1.56 5.91
N LYS A 25 0.40 -1.01 6.15
CA LYS A 25 -0.64 -0.87 5.12
C LYS A 25 -0.30 0.15 4.04
N ILE A 26 0.39 1.24 4.38
CA ILE A 26 0.89 2.19 3.38
C ILE A 26 1.92 1.50 2.47
N LEU A 27 2.84 0.72 3.03
CA LEU A 27 3.81 -0.04 2.26
C LEU A 27 3.13 -1.08 1.34
N GLU A 28 2.22 -1.90 1.88
CA GLU A 28 1.48 -2.93 1.14
C GLU A 28 0.72 -2.32 -0.07
N ILE A 29 0.03 -1.20 0.15
CA ILE A 29 -0.67 -0.48 -0.92
C ILE A 29 0.32 0.08 -1.96
N THR A 30 1.44 0.65 -1.51
CA THR A 30 2.45 1.24 -2.39
C THR A 30 3.12 0.17 -3.27
N GLU A 31 3.39 -1.00 -2.71
CA GLU A 31 3.93 -2.15 -3.45
C GLU A 31 2.96 -2.64 -4.53
N GLN A 32 1.66 -2.75 -4.20
CA GLN A 32 0.63 -3.12 -5.18
C GLN A 32 0.57 -2.12 -6.35
N ILE A 33 0.57 -0.82 -6.04
CA ILE A 33 0.59 0.24 -7.07
C ILE A 33 1.84 0.09 -7.95
N CYS A 34 3.01 -0.07 -7.33
CA CYS A 34 4.27 -0.23 -8.06
C CYS A 34 4.30 -1.50 -8.93
N SER A 35 3.73 -2.62 -8.45
CA SER A 35 3.64 -3.87 -9.22
C SER A 35 2.79 -3.68 -10.48
N VAL A 36 1.59 -3.10 -10.33
CA VAL A 36 0.70 -2.85 -11.49
C VAL A 36 1.35 -1.89 -12.48
N MET A 37 2.03 -0.84 -11.99
CA MET A 37 2.80 0.06 -12.85
C MET A 37 3.89 -0.67 -13.62
N LYS A 38 4.65 -1.56 -12.96
CA LYS A 38 5.71 -2.35 -13.60
C LYS A 38 5.16 -3.32 -14.63
N GLU A 39 4.11 -4.07 -14.29
CA GLU A 39 3.44 -5.03 -15.18
C GLU A 39 2.92 -4.36 -16.46
N ARG A 40 2.32 -3.17 -16.32
CA ARG A 40 1.73 -2.42 -17.43
C ARG A 40 2.70 -1.41 -18.07
N GLN A 41 3.97 -1.39 -17.64
CA GLN A 41 4.99 -0.45 -18.09
C GLN A 41 4.57 1.04 -17.95
N ILE A 42 3.76 1.35 -16.95
CA ILE A 42 3.31 2.71 -16.65
C ILE A 42 4.40 3.43 -15.86
N THR A 43 4.88 4.54 -16.40
CA THR A 43 5.85 5.42 -15.76
C THR A 43 5.18 6.35 -14.75
N ARG A 44 5.97 6.89 -13.80
CA ARG A 44 5.49 7.92 -12.86
C ARG A 44 4.94 9.17 -13.57
N ALA A 45 5.49 9.51 -14.74
CA ALA A 45 5.03 10.64 -15.54
C ALA A 45 3.68 10.36 -16.22
N GLU A 46 3.43 9.13 -16.64
CA GLU A 46 2.12 8.72 -17.16
C GLU A 46 1.07 8.70 -16.08
N LEU A 47 1.38 8.11 -14.92
CA LEU A 47 0.47 8.11 -13.78
C LEU A 47 0.15 9.54 -13.33
N SER A 48 1.13 10.45 -13.31
CA SER A 48 0.87 11.84 -12.94
C SER A 48 -0.07 12.54 -13.93
N ARG A 49 0.06 12.25 -15.24
CA ARG A 49 -0.86 12.76 -16.26
C ARG A 49 -2.28 12.20 -16.08
N LYS A 50 -2.42 10.89 -15.87
CA LYS A 50 -3.73 10.25 -15.63
C LYS A 50 -4.42 10.79 -14.38
N LEU A 51 -3.65 11.09 -13.33
CA LEU A 51 -4.16 11.64 -12.07
C LEU A 51 -4.39 13.16 -12.07
N GLY A 52 -3.95 13.87 -13.12
CA GLY A 52 -3.99 15.34 -13.16
C GLY A 52 -3.13 15.98 -12.06
N THR A 53 -1.98 15.38 -11.73
CA THR A 53 -1.08 15.84 -10.66
C THR A 53 0.37 15.95 -11.12
N SER A 54 1.26 16.42 -10.25
CA SER A 54 2.69 16.55 -10.57
C SER A 54 3.42 15.22 -10.44
N LYS A 55 4.50 15.04 -11.22
CA LYS A 55 5.40 13.89 -11.09
C LYS A 55 5.98 13.78 -9.67
N THR A 56 6.26 14.92 -9.03
CA THR A 56 6.73 14.98 -7.63
C THR A 56 5.69 14.44 -6.66
N ALA A 57 4.40 14.76 -6.86
CA ALA A 57 3.34 14.21 -6.03
C ALA A 57 3.24 12.69 -6.18
N VAL A 58 3.36 12.16 -7.40
CA VAL A 58 3.41 10.70 -7.61
C VAL A 58 4.64 10.08 -6.96
N THR A 59 5.83 10.69 -7.06
CA THR A 59 7.03 10.17 -6.38
C THR A 59 6.82 10.10 -4.87
N LYS A 60 6.21 11.12 -4.24
CA LYS A 60 5.89 11.12 -2.81
C LYS A 60 4.84 10.07 -2.43
N MET A 61 3.89 9.78 -3.31
CA MET A 61 2.95 8.69 -3.06
C MET A 61 3.64 7.33 -3.05
N LEU A 62 4.65 7.16 -3.91
CA LEU A 62 5.32 5.87 -4.13
C LEU A 62 6.57 5.65 -3.27
N ASP A 63 6.98 6.62 -2.45
CA ASP A 63 8.11 6.47 -1.52
C ASP A 63 7.70 5.89 -0.16
N GLY A 64 6.42 5.58 0.03
CA GLY A 64 5.89 4.97 1.25
C GLY A 64 5.65 5.95 2.41
N SER A 65 5.91 7.26 2.22
CA SER A 65 5.73 8.27 3.28
C SER A 65 4.34 8.94 3.30
N THR A 66 3.46 8.56 2.37
CA THR A 66 2.17 9.22 2.18
C THR A 66 1.03 8.41 2.81
N ASN A 67 0.34 9.01 3.77
CA ASN A 67 -0.98 8.53 4.17
C ASN A 67 -2.00 8.79 3.04
N PHE A 68 -2.66 7.74 2.57
CA PHE A 68 -3.61 7.80 1.48
C PHE A 68 -5.03 8.08 1.97
N THR A 69 -5.74 8.96 1.27
CA THR A 69 -7.19 9.05 1.40
C THR A 69 -7.85 8.03 0.49
N LEU A 70 -9.04 7.51 0.86
CA LEU A 70 -9.83 6.62 -0.02
C LEU A 70 -10.06 7.23 -1.40
N ARG A 71 -10.37 8.54 -1.47
CA ARG A 71 -10.51 9.27 -2.73
C ARG A 71 -9.25 9.15 -3.61
N ARG A 72 -8.06 9.20 -3.03
CA ARG A 72 -6.81 9.08 -3.76
C ARG A 72 -6.57 7.64 -4.22
N LEU A 73 -6.85 6.65 -3.37
CA LEU A 73 -6.73 5.23 -3.74
C LEU A 73 -7.64 4.87 -4.90
N ILE A 74 -8.91 5.29 -4.86
CA ILE A 74 -9.88 5.06 -5.94
C ILE A 74 -9.39 5.70 -7.25
N LYS A 75 -8.89 6.94 -7.21
CA LYS A 75 -8.34 7.61 -8.40
C LYS A 75 -7.11 6.89 -8.96
N ILE A 76 -6.25 6.35 -8.10
CA ILE A 76 -5.07 5.58 -8.53
C ILE A 76 -5.52 4.27 -9.18
N ALA A 77 -6.45 3.54 -8.57
CA ALA A 77 -6.99 2.31 -9.13
C ALA A 77 -7.63 2.54 -10.50
N ASP A 78 -8.46 3.58 -10.63
CA ASP A 78 -9.08 3.99 -11.90
C ASP A 78 -8.03 4.34 -12.97
N ALA A 79 -7.02 5.14 -12.62
CA ALA A 79 -5.92 5.47 -13.53
C ALA A 79 -5.13 4.23 -14.00
N LEU A 80 -5.03 3.22 -13.14
CA LEU A 80 -4.39 1.95 -13.42
C LEU A 80 -5.34 0.91 -14.02
N GLU A 81 -6.59 1.28 -14.31
CA GLU A 81 -7.68 0.41 -14.78
C GLU A 81 -7.75 -0.89 -13.95
N LYS A 82 -7.83 -0.69 -12.63
CA LYS A 82 -8.05 -1.70 -11.61
C LYS A 82 -9.26 -1.31 -10.77
N GLU A 83 -9.90 -2.31 -10.18
CA GLU A 83 -10.92 -2.11 -9.18
C GLU A 83 -10.26 -1.93 -7.80
N PHE A 84 -10.83 -1.06 -6.97
CA PHE A 84 -10.40 -0.87 -5.59
C PHE A 84 -11.41 -1.54 -4.67
N ASP A 85 -10.96 -2.54 -3.93
CA ASP A 85 -11.79 -3.33 -3.02
C ASP A 85 -11.22 -3.30 -1.59
N ILE A 86 -12.10 -3.40 -0.59
CA ILE A 86 -11.74 -3.41 0.83
C ILE A 86 -12.47 -4.56 1.53
N HIS A 87 -11.71 -5.39 2.23
CA HIS A 87 -12.24 -6.46 3.07
C HIS A 87 -11.72 -6.32 4.50
N LEU A 88 -12.63 -6.40 5.47
CA LEU A 88 -12.27 -6.59 6.87
C LEU A 88 -12.21 -8.09 7.15
N THR A 89 -11.09 -8.54 7.68
CA THR A 89 -10.92 -9.92 8.15
C THR A 89 -11.14 -9.97 9.67
N ARG A 90 -11.50 -11.14 10.18
CA ARG A 90 -11.58 -11.37 11.63
C ARG A 90 -10.22 -11.11 12.27
N ASP A 91 -10.23 -10.57 13.49
CA ASP A 91 -9.04 -10.57 14.33
C ASP A 91 -8.62 -12.03 14.59
N PRO A 92 -7.36 -12.43 14.32
CA PRO A 92 -6.85 -13.76 14.66
C PRO A 92 -7.14 -14.19 16.12
N GLY A 93 -7.33 -13.23 17.04
CA GLY A 93 -7.64 -13.47 18.45
C GLY A 93 -9.11 -13.81 18.77
N GLU A 94 -10.06 -13.60 17.87
CA GLU A 94 -11.49 -13.80 18.19
C GLU A 94 -11.96 -15.25 18.03
N GLY A 95 -11.12 -16.17 17.53
CA GLY A 95 -11.50 -17.53 17.11
C GLY A 95 -11.24 -18.67 18.09
N LEU A 96 -10.75 -18.41 19.31
CA LEU A 96 -10.55 -19.43 20.35
C LEU A 96 -11.61 -19.29 21.45
N ILE A 97 -12.81 -19.83 21.18
CA ILE A 97 -13.80 -20.22 22.19
C ILE A 97 -14.40 -21.56 21.78
#